data_AF-A0AA91ZQP6-F1
#
_entry.id   AF-A0AA91ZQP6-F1
#
_cell.length_a   1.000
_cell.length_b   1.000
_cell.length_c   1.000
_cell.angle_alpha   90.00
_cell.angle_beta   90.00
_cell.angle_gamma   90.00
#
_symmetry.space_group_name_H-M   'P 1'
#
loop_
_entity.id
_entity.type
_entity.pdbx_description
1 polymer ?
#
loop_
_entity_poly.entity_id
_entity_poly.type
_entity_poly.pdbx_seq_one_letter_code
_entity_poly.pdbx_strand_id
1 'polypeptide(L)' 'MTLRTYQNHTPTLGAGAFVDVSAVVIGDVEIGTDSSGWPLTGIRGDMHRIR' A
#
# COMPACT_ATOMS: atom_id res chain seq x y z
N MET A 1 -9.14 3.24 -7.12
CA MET A 1 -8.88 2.07 -6.24
C MET A 1 -7.43 2.16 -5.79
N THR A 2 -7.25 2.58 -4.54
CA THR A 2 -5.96 2.98 -3.94
C THR A 2 -5.13 1.78 -3.51
N LEU A 3 -5.77 0.78 -2.89
CA LEU A 3 -5.17 -0.51 -2.56
C LEU A 3 -5.63 -1.56 -3.57
N ARG A 4 -4.71 -2.37 -4.08
CA ARG A 4 -4.99 -3.36 -5.12
C ARG A 4 -4.40 -4.72 -4.74
N THR A 5 -5.24 -5.74 -4.78
CA THR A 5 -4.80 -7.12 -4.64
C THR A 5 -4.03 -7.55 -5.89
N TYR A 6 -2.91 -8.24 -5.70
CA TYR A 6 -2.18 -8.92 -6.75
C TYR A 6 -1.92 -10.37 -6.33
N GLN A 7 -2.36 -11.32 -7.16
CA GLN A 7 -2.45 -12.74 -6.78
C GLN A 7 -3.22 -12.91 -5.46
N ASN A 8 -2.56 -13.44 -4.42
CA ASN A 8 -3.15 -13.67 -3.10
C ASN A 8 -2.73 -12.60 -2.07
N HIS A 9 -2.11 -11.50 -2.51
CA HIS A 9 -1.59 -10.45 -1.64
C HIS A 9 -2.39 -9.16 -1.79
N THR A 10 -2.95 -8.70 -0.68
CA THR A 10 -3.60 -7.40 -0.55
C THR A 10 -2.77 -6.54 0.39
N PRO A 11 -2.48 -5.27 0.05
CA PRO A 11 -1.77 -4.38 0.95
C PRO A 11 -2.47 -4.26 2.30
N THR A 12 -1.69 -4.22 3.38
CA THR A 12 -2.19 -4.04 4.74
C THR A 12 -1.77 -2.69 5.29
N LEU A 13 -2.64 -2.12 6.12
CA LEU A 13 -2.46 -0.81 6.74
C LEU A 13 -2.40 -0.97 8.26
N GLY A 14 -1.35 -0.44 8.86
CA GLY A 14 -1.24 -0.28 10.30
C GLY A 14 -2.27 0.71 10.84
N ALA A 15 -2.44 0.73 12.17
CA ALA A 15 -3.32 1.69 12.82
C ALA A 15 -2.88 3.13 12.50
N GLY A 16 -3.85 4.02 12.23
CA GLY A 16 -3.55 5.43 11.91
C GLY A 16 -2.88 5.65 10.54
N ALA A 17 -2.60 4.59 9.77
CA ALA A 17 -2.01 4.74 8.45
C ALA A 17 -2.97 5.45 7.49
N PHE A 18 -2.43 6.40 6.74
CA PHE A 18 -3.16 7.16 5.74
C PHE A 18 -2.62 6.84 4.35
N VAL A 19 -3.51 6.61 3.39
CA VAL A 19 -3.13 6.53 1.97
C VAL A 19 -4.10 7.39 1.18
N ASP A 20 -3.56 8.40 0.51
CA ASP A 20 -4.35 9.28 -0.34
C ASP A 20 -5.07 8.50 -1.44
N VAL A 21 -6.28 8.93 -1.79
CA VAL A 21 -7.14 8.25 -2.76
C VAL A 21 -6.50 8.12 -4.15
N SER A 22 -5.62 9.05 -4.52
CA SER A 22 -4.91 9.06 -5.81
C SER A 22 -3.63 8.20 -5.84
N ALA A 23 -3.15 7.74 -4.68
CA ALA A 23 -2.03 6.83 -4.61
C ALA A 23 -2.39 5.43 -5.13
N VAL A 24 -1.37 4.64 -5.48
CA VAL A 24 -1.52 3.24 -5.90
C VAL A 24 -0.57 2.35 -5.11
N VAL A 25 -1.15 1.46 -4.30
CA VAL A 25 -0.44 0.43 -3.53
C VAL A 25 -0.94 -0.94 -3.98
N ILE A 26 -0.05 -1.83 -4.38
CA ILE A 26 -0.41 -3.14 -4.94
C ILE A 26 0.49 -4.27 -4.44
N GLY A 27 -0.11 -5.43 -4.18
CA GLY A 27 0.60 -6.67 -3.85
C GLY A 27 1.01 -6.79 -2.38
N ASP A 28 2.17 -7.41 -2.13
CA ASP A 28 2.67 -7.69 -0.79
C ASP A 28 3.36 -6.46 -0.18
N VAL A 29 2.53 -5.56 0.34
CA VAL A 29 2.95 -4.30 0.96
C VAL A 29 2.33 -4.18 2.35
N GLU A 30 3.14 -3.90 3.37
CA GLU A 30 2.66 -3.40 4.66
C GLU A 30 2.98 -1.91 4.74
N ILE A 31 2.01 -1.10 5.13
CA ILE A 31 2.21 0.30 5.50
C ILE A 31 2.15 0.36 7.04
N GLY A 32 3.23 0.82 7.66
CA GLY A 32 3.36 0.87 9.13
C GLY A 32 2.35 1.79 9.83
N THR A 33 2.23 1.60 11.15
CA THR A 33 1.45 2.47 12.04
C THR A 33 1.82 3.94 11.84
N ASP A 34 0.82 4.82 11.80
CA ASP A 34 0.97 6.27 11.64
C ASP A 34 1.80 6.72 10.42
N SER A 35 1.95 5.85 9.41
CA SER A 35 2.63 6.17 8.16
C SER A 35 1.67 6.74 7.12
N SER A 36 2.18 7.53 6.17
CA SER A 36 1.36 8.22 5.17
C SER A 36 1.87 8.02 3.74
N GLY A 37 0.99 7.55 2.86
CA GLY A 37 1.17 7.59 1.40
C GLY A 37 0.46 8.81 0.81
N TRP A 38 1.20 9.68 0.15
CA TRP A 38 0.72 10.97 -0.36
C TRP A 38 0.27 10.88 -1.82
N PRO A 39 -0.46 11.90 -2.34
CA PRO A 39 -0.99 11.89 -3.69
C PRO A 39 0.02 11.46 -4.75
N LEU A 40 -0.42 10.66 -5.71
CA LEU A 40 0.36 10.17 -6.85
C LEU A 40 1.54 9.24 -6.50
N THR A 41 1.68 8.79 -5.25
CA THR A 41 2.70 7.80 -4.86
C THR A 41 2.38 6.42 -5.44
N GLY A 42 3.38 5.74 -5.99
CA GLY A 42 3.30 4.34 -6.43
C GLY A 42 4.14 3.42 -5.57
N ILE A 43 3.52 2.39 -4.97
CA ILE A 43 4.19 1.36 -4.17
C ILE A 43 3.80 -0.01 -4.73
N ARG A 44 4.80 -0.78 -5.18
CA ARG A 44 4.57 -2.00 -5.96
C ARG A 44 5.31 -3.19 -5.35
N GLY A 45 4.60 -3.97 -4.54
CA GLY A 45 5.08 -5.22 -3.95
C GLY A 45 4.68 -6.45 -4.78
N ASP A 46 4.86 -6.41 -6.11
CA ASP A 46 4.43 -7.47 -7.02
C ASP A 46 5.53 -8.50 -7.35
N MET A 47 6.80 -8.17 -7.09
CA MET A 47 7.94 -9.09 -7.19
C MET A 47 8.51 -9.45 -5.81
N HIS A 48 8.71 -8.45 -4.95
CA HIS A 48 9.24 -8.59 -3.60
C HIS A 48 8.37 -7.83 -2.61
N ARG A 49 8.43 -8.23 -1.34
CA ARG A 49 7.68 -7.59 -0.26
C ARG A 49 8.24 -6.20 0.08
N ILE A 50 7.36 -5.28 0.47
CA ILE A 50 7.69 -3.97 1.05
C ILE A 50 7.06 -3.90 2.45
N ARG A 51 7.81 -3.37 3.44
CA ARG A 51 7.46 -3.29 4.87
C ARG A 51 7.92 -1.96 5.45
#